data_AF-A0A5K1K7N1-F1
#
_entry.id   AF-A0A5K1K7N1-F1
#
_cell.length_a   1.000
_cell.length_b   1.000
_cell.length_c   1.000
_cell.angle_alpha   90.00
_cell.angle_beta   90.00
_cell.angle_gamma   90.00
#
_symmetry.space_group_name_H-M   'P 1'
#
loop_
_entity.id
_entity.type
_entity.pdbx_description
1 polymer ?
#
loop_
_entity_poly.entity_id
_entity_poly.type
_entity_poly.pdbx_seq_one_letter_code
_entity_poly.pdbx_strand_id
1 'polypeptide(L)'
;MPFQDMFYYNAVAARAVDASRDARLTAGRVYLIDFESCQQFEHGPGVQTAVPLPNTQVPPPLDMKSFDPYSWDVFCLGETLEFMFESKFLHAPAEGLPWIPRLCLLSFDGLQAWESSSPQ
;
A
#
# COMPACT_ATOMS: atom_id res chain seq x y z
N MET A 1 14.68 5.31 6.73
CA MET A 1 14.80 4.26 5.70
C MET A 1 13.40 4.03 5.15
N PRO A 2 13.13 4.48 3.91
CA PRO A 2 11.95 4.09 3.16
C PRO A 2 12.05 2.63 2.69
N PHE A 3 10.90 2.00 2.52
CA PHE A 3 10.70 0.59 2.19
C PHE A 3 10.81 0.33 0.68
N GLN A 4 10.33 1.27 -0.13
CA GLN A 4 10.40 1.40 -1.58
C GLN A 4 9.69 0.33 -2.43
N ASP A 5 9.32 -0.81 -1.86
CA ASP A 5 8.58 -1.86 -2.56
C ASP A 5 7.41 -2.37 -1.70
N MET A 6 6.64 -1.44 -1.13
CA MET A 6 5.46 -1.79 -0.36
C MET A 6 4.42 -2.40 -1.29
N PHE A 7 4.13 -3.68 -1.09
CA PHE A 7 3.16 -4.43 -1.87
C PHE A 7 2.46 -5.43 -0.97
N TYR A 8 1.25 -5.88 -1.35
CA TYR A 8 0.43 -6.71 -0.46
C TYR A 8 1.10 -8.04 -0.04
N TYR A 9 1.99 -8.59 -0.86
CA TYR A 9 2.77 -9.78 -0.49
C TYR A 9 3.89 -9.50 0.53
N ASN A 10 4.32 -8.26 0.66
CA ASN A 10 5.35 -7.83 1.61
C ASN A 10 4.76 -7.45 2.99
N ALA A 11 3.44 -7.53 3.14
CA ALA A 11 2.71 -7.33 4.39
C ALA A 11 2.03 -8.62 4.86
N VAL A 12 2.48 -9.18 5.99
CA VAL A 12 1.98 -10.46 6.53
C VAL A 12 1.36 -10.26 7.91
N ALA A 13 0.12 -10.71 8.08
CA ALA A 13 -0.55 -10.71 9.37
C ALA A 13 -0.28 -12.02 10.13
N ALA A 14 0.29 -11.93 11.33
CA ALA A 14 0.53 -13.10 12.17
C ALA A 14 -0.78 -13.63 12.75
N ARG A 15 -1.03 -14.93 12.57
CA ARG A 15 -2.17 -15.65 13.14
C ARG A 15 -1.79 -16.25 14.49
N ALA A 16 -2.80 -16.72 15.24
CA ALA A 16 -2.58 -17.39 16.52
C ALA A 16 -1.64 -18.61 16.41
N VAL A 17 -1.72 -19.36 15.30
CA VAL A 17 -0.82 -20.49 15.03
C VAL A 17 0.63 -20.04 14.85
N ASP A 18 0.87 -18.89 14.22
CA ASP A 18 2.21 -18.36 14.00
C ASP A 18 2.82 -17.89 15.33
N ALA A 19 2.05 -17.16 16.15
CA ALA A 19 2.45 -16.74 17.49
C ALA A 19 2.68 -17.93 18.45
N SER A 20 1.99 -19.05 18.25
CA SER A 20 2.25 -20.28 19.02
C SER A 20 3.55 -20.98 18.63
N ARG A 21 4.05 -20.72 17.41
CA ARG A 21 5.27 -21.34 16.86
C ARG A 21 6.51 -20.48 17.02
N ASP A 22 6.35 -19.16 17.05
CA ASP A 22 7.45 -18.20 17.24
C ASP A 22 7.05 -17.12 18.25
N ALA A 23 7.74 -17.09 19.40
CA ALA A 23 7.47 -16.17 20.50
C ALA A 23 7.74 -14.68 20.16
N ARG A 24 8.42 -14.39 19.05
CA ARG A 24 8.62 -13.01 18.56
C ARG A 24 7.38 -12.47 17.86
N LEU A 25 6.48 -13.34 17.43
CA LEU A 25 5.26 -12.98 16.73
C LEU A 25 4.13 -12.71 17.72
N THR A 26 3.36 -11.65 17.47
CA THR A 26 2.13 -11.33 18.20
C THR A 26 0.96 -11.49 17.26
N ALA A 27 0.01 -12.36 17.62
CA ALA A 27 -1.18 -12.59 16.82
C ALA A 27 -1.96 -11.27 16.60
N GLY A 28 -2.42 -11.06 15.37
CA GLY A 28 -3.14 -9.85 14.95
C GLY A 28 -2.23 -8.68 14.55
N ARG A 29 -0.90 -8.80 14.67
CA ARG A 29 0.02 -7.79 14.14
C ARG A 29 0.34 -8.05 12.67
N VAL A 30 0.50 -6.95 11.93
CA VAL A 30 1.05 -6.95 10.58
C VAL A 30 2.55 -6.72 10.67
N TYR A 31 3.30 -7.53 9.94
CA TYR A 31 4.75 -7.44 9.80
C TYR A 31 5.08 -7.11 8.36
N LEU A 32 5.99 -6.17 8.17
CA LEU A 32 6.62 -5.94 6.88
C LEU A 32 7.81 -6.90 6.75
N ILE A 33 7.92 -7.53 5.59
CA ILE A 33 8.98 -8.48 5.25
C ILE A 33 9.65 -8.05 3.95
N ASP A 34 10.73 -8.70 3.55
CA ASP A 34 11.44 -8.43 2.29
C ASP A 34 11.99 -6.99 2.18
N PHE A 35 13.08 -6.75 2.93
CA PHE A 35 13.75 -5.46 2.97
C PHE A 35 14.86 -5.31 1.92
N GLU A 36 14.92 -6.17 0.90
CA GLU A 36 16.02 -6.18 -0.08
C GLU A 36 16.13 -4.86 -0.86
N SER A 37 14.99 -4.23 -1.17
CA SER A 37 14.89 -2.96 -1.89
C SER A 37 14.98 -1.72 -0.98
N CYS A 38 15.01 -1.90 0.34
CA CYS A 38 15.08 -0.81 1.30
C CYS A 38 16.42 -0.10 1.24
N GLN A 39 16.40 1.23 1.19
CA GLN A 39 17.63 2.03 1.16
C GLN A 39 17.68 3.00 2.33
N GLN A 40 18.84 3.08 2.97
CA GLN A 40 19.09 4.08 4.00
C GLN A 40 19.62 5.35 3.34
N PHE A 41 18.74 6.35 3.21
CA PHE A 41 19.13 7.68 2.76
C PHE A 41 19.71 8.52 3.90
N GLU A 42 20.56 9.47 3.55
CA GLU A 42 21.16 10.43 4.50
C GLU A 42 20.11 11.38 5.07
N HIS A 43 19.10 11.74 4.28
CA HIS A 43 18.06 12.68 4.68
C HIS A 43 16.74 11.99 5.05
N GLY A 44 16.01 12.64 5.95
CA GLY A 44 14.70 12.20 6.43
C GLY A 44 13.53 12.69 5.57
N PRO A 45 12.29 12.31 5.93
CA PRO A 45 11.09 12.78 5.28
C PRO A 45 11.01 14.31 5.25
N GLY A 46 10.53 14.88 4.15
CA GLY A 46 10.38 16.33 3.96
C GLY A 46 11.67 17.10 3.67
N VAL A 47 12.82 16.44 3.73
CA VAL A 47 14.14 17.00 3.36
C VAL A 47 14.77 16.20 2.21
N GLN A 48 14.54 14.89 2.17
CA GLN A 48 15.00 14.02 1.09
C GLN A 48 14.44 14.48 -0.26
N THR A 49 15.34 14.59 -1.25
CA THR A 49 14.96 14.93 -2.62
C THR A 49 14.53 13.70 -3.40
N ALA A 50 13.84 13.92 -4.52
CA ALA A 50 13.48 12.85 -5.42
C ALA A 50 14.70 12.02 -5.85
N VAL A 51 14.53 10.69 -5.82
CA VAL A 51 15.52 9.71 -6.26
C VAL A 51 14.94 8.88 -7.41
N PRO A 52 15.76 8.30 -8.29
CA PRO A 52 15.28 7.37 -9.30
C PRO A 52 14.48 6.25 -8.64
N LEU A 53 13.30 5.95 -9.19
CA LEU A 53 12.48 4.86 -8.67
C LEU A 53 13.20 3.52 -8.89
N PRO A 54 13.17 2.61 -7.90
CA PRO A 54 13.66 1.26 -8.09
C PRO A 54 12.79 0.50 -9.09
N ASN A 55 13.19 -0.72 -9.45
CA ASN A 55 12.30 -1.62 -10.16
C ASN A 55 11.23 -2.10 -9.17
N THR A 56 10.02 -1.53 -9.23
CA THR A 56 8.95 -1.73 -8.25
C THR A 56 7.83 -2.59 -8.78
N GLN A 57 7.14 -3.30 -7.88
CA GLN A 57 5.92 -4.04 -8.23
C GLN A 57 4.73 -3.12 -8.51
N VAL A 58 4.67 -1.99 -7.82
CA VAL A 58 3.62 -0.98 -7.99
C VAL A 58 3.99 -0.07 -9.18
N PRO A 59 3.11 0.08 -10.19
CA PRO A 59 3.33 1.02 -11.28
C PRO A 59 3.37 2.47 -10.76
N PRO A 60 4.37 3.26 -11.14
CA PRO A 60 4.43 4.65 -10.73
C PRO A 60 3.34 5.48 -11.44
N PRO A 61 2.77 6.48 -10.76
CA PRO A 61 1.76 7.35 -11.36
C PRO A 61 2.38 8.21 -12.45
N LEU A 62 1.61 8.52 -13.51
CA LEU A 62 1.96 9.48 -14.55
C LEU A 62 3.34 9.26 -15.20
N ASP A 63 3.76 8.00 -15.35
CA ASP A 63 5.06 7.60 -15.90
C ASP A 63 6.30 8.19 -15.18
N MET A 64 6.13 8.61 -13.91
CA MET A 64 7.21 9.20 -13.13
C MET A 64 8.42 8.26 -13.04
N LYS A 65 9.63 8.85 -13.17
CA LYS A 65 10.91 8.13 -13.10
C LYS A 65 11.69 8.39 -11.82
N SER A 66 11.30 9.40 -11.08
CA SER A 66 11.92 9.78 -9.81
C SER A 66 10.88 10.31 -8.85
N PHE A 67 11.03 9.99 -7.57
CA PHE A 67 10.05 10.32 -6.53
C PHE A 67 10.76 10.52 -5.19
N ASP A 68 10.18 11.31 -4.28
CA ASP A 68 10.61 11.30 -2.87
C ASP A 68 10.36 9.92 -2.26
N PRO A 69 11.39 9.19 -1.80
CA PRO A 69 11.23 7.78 -1.47
C PRO A 69 10.33 7.54 -0.25
N TYR A 70 10.15 8.53 0.65
CA TYR A 70 9.19 8.43 1.75
C TYR A 70 7.75 8.60 1.28
N SER A 71 7.50 9.54 0.39
CA SER A 71 6.19 9.74 -0.24
C SER A 71 5.83 8.58 -1.16
N TRP A 72 6.83 7.95 -1.79
CA TRP A 72 6.67 6.72 -2.55
C TRP A 72 6.14 5.56 -1.69
N ASP A 73 6.66 5.37 -0.46
CA ASP A 73 6.10 4.37 0.47
C ASP A 73 4.63 4.62 0.79
N VAL A 74 4.25 5.89 0.99
CA VAL A 74 2.85 6.27 1.28
C VAL A 74 1.95 5.98 0.08
N PHE A 75 2.43 6.27 -1.14
CA PHE A 75 1.72 5.95 -2.37
C PHE A 75 1.51 4.43 -2.49
N CYS A 76 2.59 3.65 -2.39
CA CYS A 76 2.52 2.19 -2.47
C CYS A 76 1.66 1.56 -1.36
N LEU A 77 1.64 2.17 -0.17
CA LEU A 77 0.72 1.76 0.91
C LEU A 77 -0.75 2.00 0.52
N GLY A 78 -1.05 3.12 -0.13
CA GLY A 78 -2.39 3.40 -0.67
C GLY A 78 -2.85 2.32 -1.64
N GLU A 79 -2.03 2.04 -2.66
CA GLU A 79 -2.27 1.00 -3.68
C GLU A 79 -2.44 -0.39 -3.04
N THR A 80 -1.61 -0.70 -2.04
CA THR A 80 -1.69 -1.98 -1.32
C THR A 80 -3.01 -2.09 -0.55
N LEU A 81 -3.43 -1.03 0.13
CA LEU A 81 -4.69 -1.01 0.86
C LEU A 81 -5.90 -1.12 -0.07
N GLU A 82 -5.87 -0.41 -1.20
CA GLU A 82 -6.86 -0.50 -2.27
C GLU A 82 -7.00 -1.93 -2.80
N PHE A 83 -5.88 -2.56 -3.19
CA PHE A 83 -5.89 -3.94 -3.66
C PHE A 83 -6.46 -4.91 -2.61
N MET A 84 -6.01 -4.79 -1.36
CA MET A 84 -6.55 -5.61 -0.26
C MET A 84 -8.04 -5.38 -0.07
N PHE A 85 -8.47 -4.13 -0.20
CA PHE A 85 -9.85 -3.72 -0.05
C PHE A 85 -10.74 -4.35 -1.14
N GLU A 86 -10.38 -4.16 -2.41
CA GLU A 86 -11.09 -4.75 -3.54
C GLU A 86 -11.15 -6.28 -3.41
N SER A 87 -10.01 -6.93 -3.13
CA SER A 87 -9.95 -8.39 -3.02
C SER A 87 -10.87 -8.98 -1.95
N LYS A 88 -11.20 -8.20 -0.90
CA LYS A 88 -12.03 -8.64 0.22
C LYS A 88 -13.49 -8.20 0.09
N PHE A 89 -13.73 -7.05 -0.50
CA PHE A 89 -15.02 -6.35 -0.37
C PHE A 89 -15.69 -6.01 -1.70
N LEU A 90 -15.03 -6.14 -2.84
CA LEU A 90 -15.61 -5.81 -4.15
C LEU A 90 -16.90 -6.60 -4.46
N HIS A 91 -17.02 -7.81 -3.92
CA HIS A 91 -18.21 -8.65 -4.07
C HIS A 91 -19.05 -8.76 -2.80
N ALA A 92 -18.71 -8.01 -1.75
CA ALA A 92 -19.46 -8.01 -0.51
C ALA A 92 -20.72 -7.13 -0.66
N PRO A 93 -21.89 -7.57 -0.19
CA PRO A 93 -23.08 -6.73 -0.20
C PRO A 93 -22.86 -5.46 0.64
N ALA A 94 -23.19 -4.29 0.07
CA ALA A 94 -22.94 -2.97 0.65
C ALA A 94 -23.65 -2.71 2.00
N GLU A 95 -24.59 -3.58 2.37
CA GLU A 95 -25.35 -3.56 3.62
C GLU A 95 -24.57 -4.16 4.80
N GLY A 96 -23.54 -4.98 4.53
CA GLY A 96 -22.70 -5.64 5.53
C GLY A 96 -21.32 -5.01 5.75
N LEU A 97 -21.00 -3.94 5.02
CA LEU A 97 -19.68 -3.32 5.10
C LEU A 97 -19.57 -2.33 6.28
N PRO A 98 -18.48 -2.40 7.07
CA PRO A 98 -18.16 -1.34 8.02
C PRO A 98 -18.07 0.02 7.30
N TRP A 99 -18.38 1.11 8.02
CA TRP A 99 -18.55 2.44 7.40
C TRP A 99 -17.30 2.97 6.69
N ILE A 100 -16.09 2.65 7.18
CA ILE A 100 -14.82 3.04 6.54
C ILE A 100 -14.65 2.34 5.17
N PRO A 101 -14.72 0.99 5.10
CA PRO A 101 -14.83 0.25 3.84
C PRO A 101 -15.83 0.82 2.84
N ARG A 102 -17.02 1.20 3.34
CA ARG A 102 -18.07 1.77 2.51
C ARG A 102 -17.68 3.12 1.92
N LEU A 103 -17.03 4.00 2.69
CA LEU A 103 -16.54 5.30 2.21
C LEU A 103 -15.44 5.15 1.16
N CYS A 104 -14.55 4.17 1.32
CA CYS A 104 -13.50 3.88 0.34
C CYS A 104 -14.12 3.45 -0.99
N LEU A 105 -15.07 2.50 -1.01
CA LEU A 105 -15.76 2.09 -2.25
C LEU A 105 -16.46 3.25 -2.96
N LEU A 106 -17.18 4.08 -2.23
CA LEU A 106 -17.88 5.23 -2.81
C LEU A 106 -16.88 6.24 -3.42
N SER A 107 -15.68 6.34 -2.85
CA SER A 107 -14.62 7.18 -3.39
C SER A 107 -14.01 6.57 -4.65
N PHE A 108 -13.88 5.24 -4.71
CA PHE A 108 -13.42 4.49 -5.90
C PHE A 108 -14.40 4.59 -7.07
N ASP A 109 -15.69 4.34 -6.83
CA ASP A 109 -16.73 4.51 -7.85
C ASP A 109 -16.74 5.95 -8.40
N GLY A 110 -16.51 6.93 -7.52
CA GLY A 110 -16.39 8.35 -7.89
C GLY A 110 -15.15 8.67 -8.72
N LEU A 111 -14.00 8.06 -8.41
CA LEU A 111 -12.75 8.21 -9.17
C LEU A 111 -12.86 7.57 -10.55
N GLN A 112 -13.37 6.34 -10.66
CA GLN A 112 -13.60 5.69 -11.95
C GLN A 112 -14.56 6.49 -12.83
N ALA A 113 -15.65 7.01 -12.25
CA ALA A 113 -16.59 7.87 -12.97
C ALA A 113 -15.92 9.17 -13.46
N TRP A 114 -15.02 9.76 -12.67
CA TRP A 114 -14.27 10.97 -13.03
C TRP A 114 -13.28 10.70 -14.17
N GLU A 115 -12.49 9.63 -14.10
CA GLU A 115 -11.56 9.24 -15.16
C GLU A 115 -12.29 8.93 -16.48
N SER A 116 -13.43 8.26 -16.41
CA SER A 116 -14.31 7.98 -17.56
C SER A 116 -14.89 9.24 -18.21
N SER A 117 -14.95 10.35 -17.46
CA SER A 117 -15.57 11.61 -17.88
C SER A 117 -14.54 12.70 -18.24
N SER A 118 -13.26 12.44 -18.02
CA SER A 118 -12.17 13.39 -18.30
C SER A 118 -11.83 13.37 -19.79
N PRO A 119 -11.81 14.52 -20.48
CA PRO A 119 -11.41 14.57 -21.88
C PRO A 119 -9.92 14.20 -22.03
N GLN A 120 -9.62 13.40 -23.06
CA GLN A 120 -8.26 13.03 -23.48
C GLN A 120 -7.44 14.24 -23.94
#